data_AF-A0A920UNY1-F1
#
_entry.id   AF-A0A920UNY1-F1
#
_cell.length_a   1.000
_cell.length_b   1.000
_cell.length_c   1.000
_cell.angle_alpha   90.00
_cell.angle_beta   90.00
_cell.angle_gamma   90.00
#
_symmetry.space_group_name_H-M   'P 1'
#
loop_
_entity.id
_entity.type
_entity.pdbx_description
1 polymer ?
#
loop_
_entity_poly.entity_id
_entity_poly.type
_entity_poly.pdbx_seq_one_letter_code
_entity_poly.pdbx_strand_id
1 'polypeptide(L)'
;MSPIYPVLVDTYLQSDPRFGTNLVNATDDQVKMAISKILDDPQNKLLFSAFSSTLYKKTKIIDGQEFDWWISPTLMVGVPADNAKLGGGAYSVNIGGNERDLNKERFNRSVRSLLSGEQTHYKLNGLAIDVNLEAADEGQDSGMYIMFTVLIALLLVGLALRSYWALLFTGIGIALLMIWLKGVLGFFGD
;
A
#
# COMPACT_ATOMS: atom_id res chain seq x y z
N MET A 1 -8.10 -17.35 -18.69
CA MET A 1 -8.57 -15.94 -18.73
C MET A 1 -9.32 -15.71 -17.43
N SER A 2 -8.70 -15.04 -16.45
CA SER A 2 -9.37 -14.77 -15.17
C SER A 2 -10.50 -13.77 -15.40
N PRO A 3 -11.68 -13.97 -14.80
CA PRO A 3 -12.76 -12.99 -14.88
C PRO A 3 -12.33 -11.70 -14.18
N ILE A 4 -12.57 -10.58 -14.84
CA ILE A 4 -12.34 -9.23 -14.30
C ILE A 4 -13.49 -8.97 -13.30
N TYR A 5 -13.20 -8.94 -12.00
CA TYR A 5 -14.21 -8.88 -10.92
C TYR A 5 -15.30 -7.79 -11.01
N PRO A 6 -15.07 -6.56 -11.52
CA PRO A 6 -16.18 -5.61 -11.73
C PRO A 6 -17.23 -6.11 -12.73
N VAL A 7 -16.86 -7.03 -13.64
CA VAL A 7 -17.81 -7.67 -14.56
C VAL A 7 -18.77 -8.59 -13.82
N LEU A 8 -18.37 -9.23 -12.71
CA LEU A 8 -19.22 -10.19 -12.01
C LEU A 8 -20.39 -9.52 -11.28
N VAL A 9 -20.13 -8.43 -10.54
CA VAL A 9 -21.19 -7.68 -9.85
C VAL A 9 -22.13 -7.02 -10.85
N ASP A 10 -21.59 -6.37 -11.88
CA ASP A 10 -22.39 -5.71 -12.91
C ASP A 10 -23.23 -6.73 -13.71
N THR A 11 -22.66 -7.89 -14.07
CA THR A 11 -23.40 -8.99 -14.71
C THR A 11 -24.50 -9.50 -13.80
N TYR A 12 -24.23 -9.67 -12.51
CA TYR A 12 -25.24 -10.14 -11.55
C TYR A 12 -26.41 -9.15 -11.47
N LEU A 13 -26.11 -7.85 -11.30
CA LEU A 13 -27.11 -6.78 -11.24
C LEU A 13 -27.98 -6.71 -12.49
N GLN A 14 -27.40 -6.93 -13.67
CA GLN A 14 -28.13 -6.91 -14.95
C GLN A 14 -28.95 -8.19 -15.17
N SER A 15 -28.43 -9.34 -14.71
CA SER A 15 -29.08 -10.65 -14.91
C SER A 15 -30.21 -10.94 -13.93
N ASP A 16 -30.17 -10.37 -12.72
CA ASP A 16 -31.19 -10.60 -11.69
C ASP A 16 -32.43 -9.74 -11.99
N PRO A 17 -33.60 -10.35 -12.25
CA PRO A 17 -34.83 -9.63 -12.56
C PRO A 17 -35.30 -8.69 -11.45
N ARG A 18 -34.83 -8.88 -10.21
CA ARG A 18 -35.16 -8.02 -9.06
C ARG A 18 -34.42 -6.69 -9.10
N PHE A 19 -33.27 -6.63 -9.75
CA PHE A 19 -32.45 -5.43 -9.84
C PHE A 19 -32.60 -4.77 -11.21
N GLY A 20 -32.42 -5.53 -12.30
CA GLY A 20 -32.57 -5.03 -13.68
C GLY A 20 -31.77 -3.75 -13.95
N THR A 21 -30.62 -3.60 -13.31
CA THR A 21 -29.82 -2.37 -13.29
C THR A 21 -28.35 -2.68 -13.59
N ASN A 22 -27.52 -1.65 -13.66
CA ASN A 22 -26.07 -1.77 -13.81
C ASN A 22 -25.36 -1.12 -12.62
N LEU A 23 -24.06 -1.31 -12.51
CA LEU A 23 -23.26 -0.78 -11.40
C LEU A 23 -23.33 0.75 -11.28
N VAL A 24 -23.57 1.47 -12.38
CA VAL A 24 -23.65 2.95 -12.41
C VAL A 24 -24.93 3.45 -11.74
N ASN A 25 -26.03 2.72 -11.90
CA ASN A 25 -27.36 3.11 -11.43
C ASN A 25 -27.81 2.35 -10.18
N ALA A 26 -27.07 1.33 -9.76
CA ALA A 26 -27.41 0.51 -8.60
C ALA A 26 -27.33 1.31 -7.29
N THR A 27 -28.24 1.02 -6.36
CA THR A 27 -28.12 1.51 -4.99
C THR A 27 -27.05 0.72 -4.24
N ASP A 28 -26.53 1.30 -3.15
CA ASP A 28 -25.55 0.65 -2.28
C ASP A 28 -26.07 -0.70 -1.72
N ASP A 29 -27.36 -0.78 -1.38
CA ASP A 29 -27.98 -2.03 -0.94
C ASP A 29 -28.05 -3.07 -2.07
N GLN A 30 -28.38 -2.67 -3.31
CA GLN A 30 -28.37 -3.57 -4.46
C GLN A 30 -26.98 -4.14 -4.73
N VAL A 31 -25.93 -3.31 -4.65
CA VAL A 31 -24.54 -3.77 -4.80
C VAL A 31 -24.17 -4.77 -3.70
N LYS A 32 -24.53 -4.51 -2.45
CA LYS A 32 -24.23 -5.42 -1.33
C LYS A 32 -25.01 -6.73 -1.39
N MET A 33 -26.25 -6.70 -1.84
CA MET A 33 -27.04 -7.90 -2.08
C MET A 33 -26.44 -8.75 -3.22
N ALA A 34 -26.00 -8.12 -4.30
CA ALA A 34 -25.30 -8.79 -5.39
C ALA A 34 -24.01 -9.47 -4.91
N ILE A 35 -23.18 -8.75 -4.13
CA ILE A 35 -21.95 -9.30 -3.54
C ILE A 35 -22.28 -10.48 -2.61
N SER A 36 -23.29 -10.36 -1.76
CA SER A 36 -23.72 -11.43 -0.85
C SER A 36 -24.01 -12.73 -1.62
N LYS A 37 -24.76 -12.63 -2.73
CA LYS A 37 -25.09 -13.78 -3.58
C LYS A 37 -23.89 -14.36 -4.33
N ILE A 38 -22.98 -13.51 -4.79
CA ILE A 38 -21.73 -13.95 -5.40
C ILE A 38 -20.88 -14.74 -4.38
N LEU A 39 -20.84 -14.30 -3.12
CA LEU A 39 -20.09 -14.97 -2.05
C LEU A 39 -20.74 -16.26 -1.55
N ASP A 40 -22.06 -16.36 -1.62
CA ASP A 40 -22.80 -17.57 -1.26
C ASP A 40 -22.58 -18.72 -2.26
N ASP A 41 -22.17 -18.42 -3.50
CA ASP A 41 -21.88 -19.43 -4.52
C ASP A 41 -20.60 -20.22 -4.18
N PRO A 42 -20.67 -21.56 -3.98
CA PRO A 42 -19.51 -22.39 -3.69
C PRO A 42 -18.40 -22.36 -4.76
N GLN A 43 -18.72 -21.98 -6.00
CA GLN A 43 -17.73 -21.84 -7.08
C GLN A 43 -16.81 -20.63 -6.85
N ASN A 44 -17.27 -19.64 -6.09
CA ASN A 44 -16.56 -18.40 -5.82
C ASN A 44 -15.70 -18.44 -4.55
N LYS A 45 -15.43 -19.65 -4.01
CA LYS A 45 -14.58 -19.83 -2.81
C LYS A 45 -13.21 -19.16 -2.90
N LEU A 46 -12.63 -19.02 -4.09
CA LEU A 46 -11.36 -18.31 -4.28
C LEU A 46 -11.46 -16.82 -3.90
N LEU A 47 -12.63 -16.18 -4.00
CA LEU A 47 -12.82 -14.81 -3.53
C LEU A 47 -12.56 -14.68 -2.03
N PHE A 48 -12.76 -15.76 -1.26
CA PHE A 48 -12.52 -15.75 0.18
C PHE A 48 -11.05 -15.59 0.56
N SER A 49 -10.11 -15.86 -0.35
CA SER A 49 -8.69 -15.60 -0.06
C SER A 49 -8.36 -14.11 0.03
N ALA A 50 -9.23 -13.24 -0.50
CA ALA A 50 -9.06 -11.79 -0.39
C ALA A 50 -9.53 -11.25 0.96
N PHE A 51 -10.45 -11.93 1.66
CA PHE A 51 -10.99 -11.47 2.94
C PHE A 51 -10.13 -11.91 4.13
N SER A 52 -10.28 -11.19 5.24
CA SER A 52 -9.73 -11.58 6.54
C SER A 52 -10.20 -12.98 6.97
N SER A 53 -9.36 -13.72 7.67
CA SER A 53 -9.73 -14.98 8.35
C SER A 53 -10.78 -14.79 9.44
N THR A 54 -10.99 -13.55 9.90
CA THR A 54 -12.02 -13.15 10.86
C THR A 54 -13.30 -12.63 10.20
N LEU A 55 -13.50 -12.91 8.90
CA LEU A 55 -14.74 -12.64 8.19
C LEU A 55 -15.93 -13.25 8.93
N TYR A 56 -17.01 -12.48 9.07
CA TYR A 56 -18.26 -12.95 9.65
C TYR A 56 -19.46 -12.37 8.91
N LYS A 57 -20.66 -12.90 9.20
CA LYS A 57 -21.92 -12.47 8.58
C LYS A 57 -22.95 -12.08 9.62
N LYS A 58 -23.84 -11.15 9.24
CA LYS A 58 -25.05 -10.79 9.99
C LYS A 58 -26.24 -10.89 9.06
N THR A 59 -27.33 -11.51 9.51
CA THR A 59 -28.58 -11.51 8.74
C THR A 59 -29.21 -10.12 8.76
N LYS A 60 -29.58 -9.60 7.59
CA LYS A 60 -30.34 -8.36 7.43
C LYS A 60 -31.56 -8.59 6.54
N ILE A 61 -32.61 -7.81 6.78
CA ILE A 61 -33.81 -7.79 5.94
C ILE A 61 -33.80 -6.50 5.13
N ILE A 62 -33.84 -6.64 3.80
CA ILE A 62 -33.93 -5.53 2.84
C ILE A 62 -35.08 -5.87 1.89
N ASP A 63 -36.04 -4.96 1.75
CA ASP A 63 -37.25 -5.16 0.94
C ASP A 63 -37.99 -6.49 1.21
N GLY A 64 -38.04 -6.89 2.49
CA GLY A 64 -38.70 -8.12 2.95
C GLY A 64 -37.94 -9.41 2.64
N GLN A 65 -36.71 -9.33 2.14
CA GLN A 65 -35.86 -10.49 1.89
C GLN A 65 -34.67 -10.53 2.86
N GLU A 66 -34.36 -11.72 3.36
CA GLU A 66 -33.19 -11.96 4.20
C GLU A 66 -31.93 -12.13 3.36
N PHE A 67 -30.85 -11.46 3.78
CA PHE A 67 -29.53 -11.54 3.16
C PHE A 67 -28.43 -11.66 4.21
N ASP A 68 -27.38 -12.41 3.85
CA ASP A 68 -26.15 -12.52 4.61
C ASP A 68 -25.28 -11.29 4.35
N TRP A 69 -25.21 -10.41 5.34
CA TRP A 69 -24.40 -9.21 5.31
C TRP A 69 -22.97 -9.53 5.77
N TRP A 70 -22.09 -9.75 4.79
CA TRP A 70 -20.68 -10.08 5.01
C TRP A 70 -19.88 -8.88 5.52
N ILE A 71 -19.09 -9.09 6.56
CA ILE A 71 -18.27 -8.06 7.20
C ILE A 71 -16.85 -8.61 7.35
N SER A 72 -15.91 -8.00 6.64
CA SER A 72 -14.49 -8.32 6.71
C SER A 72 -13.70 -7.15 7.28
N PRO A 73 -12.92 -7.33 8.37
CA PRO A 73 -12.06 -6.26 8.89
C PRO A 73 -10.98 -5.79 7.90
N THR A 74 -10.52 -6.68 7.03
CA THR A 74 -9.45 -6.42 6.07
C THR A 74 -9.77 -7.10 4.74
N LEU A 75 -9.47 -6.41 3.64
CA LEU A 75 -9.60 -6.93 2.28
C LEU A 75 -8.27 -6.71 1.54
N MET A 76 -7.77 -7.76 0.88
CA MET A 76 -6.68 -7.67 -0.08
C MET A 76 -7.24 -7.42 -1.48
N VAL A 77 -6.73 -6.38 -2.15
CA VAL A 77 -7.11 -6.04 -3.52
C VAL A 77 -5.85 -6.12 -4.39
N GLY A 78 -5.90 -6.94 -5.44
CA GLY A 78 -4.85 -7.03 -6.45
C GLY A 78 -5.28 -6.35 -7.75
N VAL A 79 -4.41 -5.49 -8.29
CA VAL A 79 -4.61 -4.86 -9.61
C VAL A 79 -3.63 -5.49 -10.59
N PRO A 80 -4.07 -6.46 -11.41
CA PRO A 80 -3.21 -7.03 -12.43
C PRO A 80 -2.88 -5.98 -13.50
N ALA A 81 -1.60 -5.87 -13.85
CA ALA A 81 -1.10 -4.93 -14.85
C ALA A 81 -0.21 -5.65 -15.87
N ASP A 82 -0.10 -5.08 -17.07
CA ASP A 82 0.74 -5.61 -18.15
C ASP A 82 2.21 -5.26 -17.88
N ASN A 83 2.98 -6.25 -17.43
CA ASN A 83 4.39 -6.07 -17.11
C ASN A 83 5.22 -5.59 -18.31
N ALA A 84 4.87 -5.97 -19.55
CA ALA A 84 5.60 -5.53 -20.73
C ALA A 84 5.47 -4.02 -20.95
N LYS A 85 4.31 -3.44 -20.64
CA LYS A 85 4.08 -1.98 -20.70
C LYS A 85 4.77 -1.22 -19.57
N LEU A 86 5.14 -1.91 -18.49
CA LEU A 86 5.86 -1.35 -17.34
C LEU A 86 7.39 -1.59 -17.42
N GLY A 87 7.92 -1.82 -18.62
CA GLY A 87 9.35 -2.03 -18.86
C GLY A 87 9.84 -3.47 -18.69
N GLY A 88 8.94 -4.44 -18.46
CA GLY A 88 9.24 -5.87 -18.43
C GLY A 88 10.10 -6.30 -17.23
N GLY A 89 10.79 -7.43 -17.36
CA GLY A 89 11.67 -7.97 -16.31
C GLY A 89 10.94 -8.69 -15.18
N ALA A 90 11.72 -9.26 -14.25
CA ALA A 90 11.18 -9.92 -13.07
C ALA A 90 10.58 -8.90 -12.09
N TYR A 91 9.61 -9.35 -11.29
CA TYR A 91 9.17 -8.61 -10.12
C TYR A 91 10.26 -8.70 -9.05
N SER A 92 10.67 -7.57 -8.51
CA SER A 92 11.65 -7.49 -7.43
C SER A 92 11.29 -6.37 -6.47
N VAL A 93 11.37 -6.66 -5.17
CA VAL A 93 11.22 -5.69 -4.10
C VAL A 93 12.57 -5.57 -3.41
N ASN A 94 13.35 -4.57 -3.80
CA ASN A 94 14.71 -4.34 -3.30
C ASN A 94 14.94 -2.85 -3.10
N ILE A 95 15.90 -2.49 -2.25
CA ILE A 95 16.40 -1.11 -2.11
C ILE A 95 17.53 -0.91 -3.13
N GLY A 96 17.59 0.27 -3.75
CA GLY A 96 18.53 0.57 -4.84
C GLY A 96 18.02 0.10 -6.21
N GLY A 97 16.69 0.08 -6.40
CA GLY A 97 16.07 -0.27 -7.67
C GLY A 97 16.47 0.69 -8.79
N ASN A 98 16.54 0.16 -10.01
CA ASN A 98 16.85 0.97 -11.20
C ASN A 98 15.62 1.79 -11.65
N GLU A 99 15.79 2.61 -12.69
CA GLU A 99 14.71 3.46 -13.22
C GLU A 99 13.44 2.67 -13.61
N ARG A 100 13.57 1.42 -14.06
CA ARG A 100 12.42 0.57 -14.36
C ARG A 100 11.67 0.20 -13.09
N ASP A 101 12.39 -0.14 -12.02
CA ASP A 101 11.79 -0.50 -10.74
C ASP A 101 11.11 0.73 -10.12
N LEU A 102 11.74 1.91 -10.18
CA LEU A 102 11.14 3.19 -9.77
C LEU A 102 9.85 3.51 -10.56
N ASN A 103 9.83 3.26 -11.87
CA ASN A 103 8.63 3.50 -12.68
C ASN A 103 7.46 2.57 -12.30
N LYS A 104 7.74 1.31 -11.93
CA LYS A 104 6.73 0.39 -11.39
C LYS A 104 6.21 0.86 -10.04
N GLU A 105 7.07 1.38 -9.17
CA GLU A 105 6.65 1.95 -7.89
C GLU A 105 5.78 3.21 -8.07
N ARG A 106 6.12 4.10 -9.01
CA ARG A 106 5.28 5.27 -9.37
C ARG A 106 3.91 4.86 -9.89
N PHE A 107 3.87 3.81 -10.73
CA PHE A 107 2.61 3.22 -11.17
C PHE A 107 1.80 2.70 -9.97
N ASN A 108 2.42 1.97 -9.05
CA ASN A 108 1.72 1.46 -7.88
C ASN A 108 1.21 2.58 -6.97
N ARG A 109 1.98 3.67 -6.76
CA ARG A 109 1.51 4.86 -6.03
C ARG A 109 0.31 5.49 -6.71
N SER A 110 0.30 5.55 -8.04
CA SER A 110 -0.83 6.06 -8.82
C SER A 110 -2.09 5.19 -8.66
N VAL A 111 -1.92 3.87 -8.72
CA VAL A 111 -3.01 2.91 -8.43
C VAL A 111 -3.51 3.07 -7.00
N ARG A 112 -2.63 3.19 -6.00
CA ARG A 112 -3.00 3.46 -4.60
C ARG A 112 -3.79 4.75 -4.48
N SER A 113 -3.34 5.84 -5.10
CA SER A 113 -4.01 7.14 -5.07
C SER A 113 -5.38 7.11 -5.74
N LEU A 114 -5.53 6.36 -6.83
CA LEU A 114 -6.81 6.19 -7.49
C LEU A 114 -7.78 5.39 -6.61
N LEU A 115 -7.30 4.27 -6.07
CA LEU A 115 -8.09 3.39 -5.22
C LEU A 115 -8.33 3.96 -3.81
N SER A 116 -7.58 4.95 -3.34
CA SER A 116 -7.86 5.55 -2.03
C SER A 116 -9.11 6.42 -2.08
N GLY A 117 -9.37 7.12 -3.19
CA GLY A 117 -10.48 8.07 -3.28
C GLY A 117 -10.51 9.01 -2.07
N GLU A 118 -11.71 9.24 -1.52
CA GLU A 118 -11.91 10.05 -0.30
C GLU A 118 -11.76 9.25 1.02
N GLN A 119 -11.56 7.93 0.96
CA GLN A 119 -11.40 7.05 2.14
C GLN A 119 -12.49 7.18 3.22
N THR A 120 -13.74 7.51 2.83
CA THR A 120 -14.85 7.70 3.78
C THR A 120 -15.29 6.43 4.49
N HIS A 121 -15.09 5.27 3.86
CA HIS A 121 -15.58 3.97 4.35
C HIS A 121 -14.48 2.91 4.54
N TYR A 122 -13.25 3.20 4.12
CA TYR A 122 -12.11 2.29 4.26
C TYR A 122 -10.80 3.07 4.27
N LYS A 123 -9.77 2.48 4.87
CA LYS A 123 -8.39 2.93 4.76
C LYS A 123 -7.63 1.97 3.84
N LEU A 124 -7.01 2.51 2.79
CA LEU A 124 -6.17 1.74 1.87
C LEU A 124 -4.70 1.89 2.27
N ASN A 125 -4.03 0.76 2.50
CA ASN A 125 -2.57 0.71 2.69
C ASN A 125 -1.95 -0.12 1.57
N GLY A 126 -0.84 0.37 0.99
CA GLY A 126 -0.04 -0.40 0.05
C GLY A 126 0.83 -1.42 0.78
N LEU A 127 0.95 -2.63 0.25
CA LEU A 127 1.88 -3.64 0.74
C LEU A 127 3.10 -3.70 -0.19
N ALA A 128 4.25 -3.22 0.30
CA ALA A 128 5.53 -3.24 -0.43
C ALA A 128 5.44 -2.70 -1.87
N ILE A 129 4.70 -1.60 -2.08
CA ILE A 129 4.39 -1.10 -3.41
C ILE A 129 5.40 -0.07 -3.94
N ASP A 130 6.15 0.57 -3.05
CA ASP A 130 6.97 1.75 -3.31
C ASP A 130 8.21 1.81 -2.40
N VAL A 131 8.91 0.68 -2.21
CA VAL A 131 10.00 0.57 -1.23
C VAL A 131 11.15 1.55 -1.49
N ASN A 132 11.52 1.79 -2.75
CA ASN A 132 12.61 2.73 -3.07
C ASN A 132 12.16 4.18 -2.92
N LEU A 133 10.98 4.52 -3.43
CA LEU A 133 10.46 5.87 -3.33
C LEU A 133 10.16 6.23 -1.86
N GLU A 134 9.61 5.28 -1.09
CA GLU A 134 9.34 5.48 0.34
C GLU A 134 10.64 5.64 1.12
N ALA A 135 11.66 4.82 0.83
CA ALA A 135 12.98 4.98 1.46
C ALA A 135 13.63 6.34 1.14
N ALA A 136 13.42 6.87 -0.06
CA ALA A 136 13.89 8.20 -0.44
C ALA A 136 13.14 9.31 0.32
N ASP A 137 11.81 9.23 0.38
CA ASP A 137 10.95 10.18 1.08
C ASP A 137 11.24 10.17 2.60
N GLU A 138 11.25 8.99 3.23
CA GLU A 138 11.60 8.81 4.65
C GLU A 138 13.03 9.25 4.95
N GLY A 139 13.97 9.00 4.03
CA GLY A 139 15.36 9.44 4.16
C GLY A 139 15.48 10.96 4.16
N GLN A 140 14.68 11.65 3.33
CA GLN A 140 14.62 13.11 3.29
C GLN A 140 14.01 13.67 4.58
N ASP A 141 12.90 13.09 5.05
CA ASP A 141 12.22 13.54 6.27
C ASP A 141 13.03 13.26 7.55
N SER A 142 13.80 12.16 7.55
CA SER A 142 14.65 11.76 8.69
C SER A 142 15.83 12.71 8.93
N GLY A 143 16.20 13.54 7.96
CA GLY A 143 17.38 14.42 8.05
C GLY A 143 17.39 15.33 9.28
N MET A 144 16.22 15.84 9.67
CA MET A 144 16.08 16.71 10.85
C MET A 144 16.36 15.94 12.16
N TYR A 145 15.85 14.72 12.29
CA TYR A 145 16.06 13.91 13.49
C TYR A 145 17.52 13.46 13.62
N ILE A 146 18.17 13.12 12.50
CA ILE A 146 19.60 12.81 12.48
C ILE A 146 20.40 14.01 12.99
N MET A 147 20.10 15.22 12.52
CA MET A 147 20.77 16.45 12.96
C MET A 147 20.62 16.67 14.48
N PHE A 148 19.42 16.51 15.04
CA PHE A 148 19.21 16.64 16.48
C PHE A 148 20.01 15.59 17.27
N THR A 149 20.01 14.34 16.82
CA THR A 149 20.80 13.28 17.46
C THR A 149 22.29 13.61 17.47
N VAL A 150 22.84 14.14 16.36
CA VAL A 150 24.24 14.57 16.31
C VAL A 150 24.53 15.71 17.28
N LEU A 151 23.65 16.72 17.34
CA LEU A 151 23.83 17.84 18.27
C LEU A 151 23.81 17.39 19.73
N ILE A 152 22.87 16.52 20.11
CA ILE A 152 22.77 15.97 21.46
C ILE A 152 24.01 15.14 21.78
N ALA A 153 24.46 14.30 20.86
CA ALA A 153 25.67 13.49 21.04
C ALA A 153 26.91 14.39 21.28
N LEU A 154 27.08 15.44 20.48
CA LEU A 154 28.19 16.39 20.64
C LEU A 154 28.10 17.16 21.96
N LEU A 155 26.90 17.58 22.38
CA LEU A 155 26.68 18.24 23.66
C LEU A 155 27.04 17.33 24.83
N LEU A 156 26.62 16.05 24.79
CA LEU A 156 26.94 15.06 25.81
C LEU A 156 28.45 14.80 25.90
N VAL A 157 29.12 14.68 24.75
CA VAL A 157 30.59 14.52 24.67
C VAL A 157 31.29 15.73 25.27
N GLY A 158 30.86 16.94 24.91
CA GLY A 158 31.41 18.20 25.43
C GLY A 158 31.25 18.34 26.95
N LEU A 159 30.07 18.00 27.48
CA LEU A 159 29.80 18.06 28.93
C LEU A 159 30.53 16.97 29.71
N ALA A 160 30.57 15.74 29.21
CA ALA A 160 31.18 14.60 29.89
C ALA A 160 32.71 14.72 29.96
N LEU A 161 33.34 15.10 28.86
CA LEU A 161 34.80 15.21 28.76
C LEU A 161 35.32 16.60 29.15
N ARG A 162 34.42 17.60 29.27
CA ARG A 162 34.74 19.01 29.56
C ARG A 162 35.89 19.56 28.69
N SER A 163 35.96 19.09 27.45
CA SER A 163 37.08 19.35 26.53
C SER A 163 36.57 19.79 25.18
N TYR A 164 36.99 21.01 24.78
CA TYR A 164 36.74 21.55 23.45
C TYR A 164 37.36 20.68 22.35
N TRP A 165 38.58 20.18 22.58
CA TRP A 165 39.28 19.33 21.62
C TRP A 165 38.57 18.00 21.38
N ALA A 166 38.03 17.38 22.44
CA ALA A 166 37.26 16.15 22.29
C ALA A 166 36.00 16.36 21.43
N LEU A 167 35.23 17.42 21.72
CA LEU A 167 34.04 17.77 20.95
C LEU A 167 34.38 18.04 19.47
N LEU A 168 35.46 18.78 19.19
CA LEU A 168 35.90 19.09 17.84
C LEU A 168 36.25 17.83 17.05
N PHE A 169 37.07 16.92 17.62
CA PHE A 169 37.45 15.69 16.94
C PHE A 169 36.26 14.73 16.73
N THR A 170 35.33 14.65 17.69
CA THR A 170 34.10 13.88 17.50
C THR A 170 33.24 14.46 16.39
N GLY A 171 33.08 15.78 16.32
CA GLY A 171 32.36 16.46 15.24
C GLY A 171 32.95 16.17 13.86
N ILE A 172 34.28 16.27 13.74
CA ILE A 172 35.01 15.94 12.50
C ILE A 172 34.79 14.47 12.13
N GLY A 173 34.90 13.54 13.09
CA GLY A 173 34.69 12.11 12.87
C GLY A 173 33.27 11.80 12.38
N ILE A 174 32.25 12.41 12.97
CA ILE A 174 30.86 12.27 12.53
C ILE A 174 30.66 12.85 11.12
N ALA A 175 31.22 14.03 10.83
CA ALA A 175 31.12 14.63 9.50
C ALA A 175 31.78 13.76 8.42
N LEU A 176 32.95 13.20 8.71
CA LEU A 176 33.64 12.25 7.84
C LEU A 176 32.81 10.97 7.64
N LEU A 177 32.19 10.45 8.70
CA LEU A 177 31.29 9.30 8.61
C LEU A 177 30.12 9.58 7.67
N MET A 178 29.49 10.77 7.75
CA MET A 178 28.38 11.15 6.87
C MET A 178 28.81 11.24 5.40
N ILE A 179 29.98 11.86 5.14
CA ILE A 179 30.55 11.95 3.79
C ILE A 179 30.86 10.55 3.25
N TRP A 180 31.46 9.70 4.08
CA TRP A 180 31.79 8.33 3.71
C TRP A 180 30.54 7.51 3.39
N LEU A 181 29.48 7.63 4.20
CA LEU A 181 28.21 6.95 3.96
C LEU A 181 27.61 7.34 2.60
N LYS A 182 27.60 8.64 2.28
CA LYS A 182 27.12 9.15 0.99
C LYS A 182 28.00 8.69 -0.18
N GLY A 183 29.32 8.67 0.02
CA GLY A 183 30.29 8.28 -1.00
C GLY A 183 30.23 6.80 -1.38
N VAL A 184 30.20 5.90 -0.39
CA VAL A 184 30.13 4.45 -0.63
C VAL A 184 28.81 4.06 -1.31
N LEU A 185 27.69 4.68 -0.93
CA LEU A 185 26.39 4.46 -1.56
C LEU A 185 26.37 4.89 -3.04
N GLY A 186 27.14 5.93 -3.41
CA GLY A 186 27.27 6.36 -4.81
C GLY A 186 28.06 5.39 -5.69
N PHE A 187 28.93 4.55 -5.12
CA PHE A 187 29.69 3.52 -5.87
C PHE A 187 28.92 2.21 -6.08
N PHE A 188 27.91 1.93 -5.26
CA PHE A 188 27.05 0.74 -5.37
C PHE A 188 25.70 1.03 -6.06
N GLY A 189 25.47 2.27 -6.49
CA GLY A 189 24.22 2.73 -7.10
C GLY A 189 24.20 2.76 -8.63
N ASP A 190 25.27 2.29 -9.28
CA ASP A 190 25.37 2.07 -10.74
C ASP A 190 25.23 0.58 -11.10
#